data_AF-A0A9E0YGT9-F1
#
_entry.id   AF-A0A9E0YGT9-F1
#
_cell.length_a   1.000
_cell.length_b   1.000
_cell.length_c   1.000
_cell.angle_alpha   90.00
_cell.angle_beta   90.00
_cell.angle_gamma   90.00
#
_symmetry.space_group_name_H-M   'P 1'
#
loop_
_entity.id
_entity.type
_entity.pdbx_description
1 polymer ?
#
loop_
_entity_poly.entity_id
_entity_poly.type
_entity_poly.pdbx_seq_one_letter_code
_entity_poly.pdbx_strand_id
1 'polypeptide(L)'
;MKIIRNPVTRKRLARFRAMKRAHVSFWLLLSLYALSLAAELLCNATPLYVEFKGESYFPVFQYYTEDVFTGSGRHTRPDYKTLSQKPMFSDNPDNFMIFAPHPHGPLQSVKPENIPVEDEVTVDFTPVARVGSVDIGSDFTVRQSQLMSFFTAAEADLAAGDKLSRYFEFPESFVRALEKRFANTPAPYETFTAENRAGRTWTAVLPTYKPRTSPPKSLRLLFRESSPQDVDSAKLILNADLEPVVQPPELWSHIAPSQRDVLRSLAQERFETPVSDYRVLAEGRQFIASFEKTDVRFPFPPFEGHPLGLDAAGRDVLARVVYGLRIALSFGLLLVGCSMMLGVAAGAIQGYYGGKLDITAQRLVEIWNALPFLYVMILMGSIYGRSFELLLVCYGLFNWIGISYYVRAEFLSLRKRPFVEAAKCMGVPSHKIIFKHILPNALVPVVTFFPFSLVGAIGALAALDYLGFGMPPPTPSWGEMLFEAQQYRWAWWLIVYPSLALFVVMLLGVFVGEGIRNAYDPKEYSRME
;
A
#
# COMPACT_ATOMS: atom_id res chain seq x y z
N MET A 1 28.34 -12.39 -33.18
CA MET A 1 29.42 -11.37 -33.31
C MET A 1 29.50 -10.66 -34.68
N LYS A 2 28.94 -11.19 -35.79
CA LYS A 2 28.91 -10.49 -37.12
C LYS A 2 27.97 -9.25 -37.19
N ILE A 3 27.00 -9.12 -36.28
CA ILE A 3 25.99 -8.03 -36.28
C ILE A 3 26.59 -6.67 -35.88
N ILE A 4 27.56 -6.66 -34.97
CA ILE A 4 28.23 -5.43 -34.47
C ILE A 4 29.19 -4.84 -35.53
N ARG A 5 29.63 -5.66 -36.49
CA ARG A 5 30.48 -5.22 -37.61
C ARG A 5 29.71 -4.49 -38.72
N ASN A 6 28.39 -4.38 -38.64
CA ASN A 6 27.61 -3.60 -39.61
C ASN A 6 27.83 -2.09 -39.37
N PRO A 7 28.27 -1.31 -40.38
CA PRO A 7 28.53 0.13 -40.22
C PRO A 7 27.29 0.91 -39.78
N VAL A 8 26.09 0.49 -40.19
CA VAL A 8 24.82 1.12 -39.78
C VAL A 8 24.58 0.92 -38.28
N THR A 9 24.77 -0.31 -37.78
CA THR A 9 24.62 -0.62 -36.35
C THR A 9 25.64 0.15 -35.51
N ARG A 10 26.88 0.31 -35.98
CA ARG A 10 27.90 1.11 -35.29
C ARG A 10 27.52 2.58 -35.22
N LYS A 11 26.99 3.16 -36.31
CA LYS A 11 26.48 4.54 -36.32
C LYS A 11 25.32 4.71 -35.32
N ARG A 12 24.36 3.78 -35.28
CA ARG A 12 23.24 3.80 -34.31
C ARG A 12 23.73 3.73 -32.87
N LEU A 13 24.69 2.85 -32.58
CA LEU A 13 25.28 2.75 -31.24
C LEU A 13 26.04 4.03 -30.84
N ALA A 14 26.77 4.64 -31.78
CA ALA A 14 27.43 5.92 -31.53
C ALA A 14 26.43 7.04 -31.21
N ARG A 15 25.31 7.12 -31.96
CA ARG A 15 24.21 8.06 -31.67
C ARG A 15 23.62 7.85 -30.28
N PHE A 16 23.34 6.59 -29.91
CA PHE A 16 22.83 6.27 -28.58
C PHE A 16 23.80 6.73 -27.48
N ARG A 17 25.11 6.49 -27.64
CA ARG A 17 26.14 6.92 -26.69
C ARG A 17 26.29 8.44 -26.60
N ALA A 18 26.03 9.17 -27.69
CA ALA A 18 26.04 10.63 -27.68
C ALA A 18 24.92 11.23 -26.81
N MET A 19 23.80 10.51 -26.66
CA MET A 19 22.69 10.90 -25.80
C MET A 19 22.99 10.59 -24.33
N LYS A 20 23.65 11.52 -23.64
CA LYS A 20 24.09 11.36 -22.24
C LYS A 20 23.01 10.80 -21.31
N ARG A 21 21.79 11.35 -21.36
CA ARG A 21 20.65 10.92 -20.52
C ARG A 21 20.31 9.45 -20.71
N ALA A 22 20.16 9.00 -21.96
CA ALA A 22 19.85 7.62 -22.28
C ALA A 22 21.00 6.66 -21.93
N HIS A 23 22.24 7.07 -22.21
CA HIS A 23 23.41 6.26 -21.93
C HIS A 23 23.64 6.04 -20.43
N VAL A 24 23.54 7.11 -19.64
CA VAL A 24 23.64 7.04 -18.17
C VAL A 24 22.49 6.22 -17.61
N SER A 25 21.25 6.45 -18.10
CA SER A 25 20.08 5.70 -17.62
C SER A 25 20.19 4.20 -17.91
N PHE A 26 20.75 3.83 -19.07
CA PHE A 26 21.01 2.44 -19.42
C PHE A 26 21.97 1.77 -18.42
N TRP A 27 23.09 2.41 -18.12
CA TRP A 27 24.05 1.86 -17.17
C TRP A 27 23.52 1.83 -15.74
N LEU A 28 22.80 2.88 -15.31
CA LEU A 28 22.15 2.88 -14.00
C LEU A 28 21.14 1.73 -13.87
N LEU A 29 20.26 1.56 -14.85
CA LEU A 29 19.27 0.49 -14.84
C LEU A 29 19.93 -0.89 -14.88
N LEU A 30 20.99 -1.06 -15.68
CA LEU A 30 21.75 -2.30 -15.76
C LEU A 30 22.45 -2.62 -14.43
N SER A 31 23.06 -1.63 -13.79
CA SER A 31 23.71 -1.76 -12.48
C SER A 31 22.70 -2.09 -11.39
N LEU A 32 21.56 -1.39 -11.36
CA LEU A 32 20.46 -1.69 -10.42
C LEU A 32 19.96 -3.12 -10.60
N TYR A 33 19.76 -3.56 -11.85
CA TYR A 33 19.35 -4.95 -12.11
C TYR A 33 20.41 -5.96 -11.66
N ALA A 34 21.68 -5.73 -12.00
CA ALA A 34 22.77 -6.61 -11.62
C ALA A 34 22.93 -6.73 -10.10
N LEU A 35 22.79 -5.61 -9.37
CA LEU A 35 22.78 -5.61 -7.90
C LEU A 35 21.58 -6.38 -7.35
N SER A 36 20.40 -6.22 -7.94
CA SER A 36 19.19 -6.95 -7.52
C SER A 36 19.29 -8.46 -7.76
N LEU A 37 20.04 -8.91 -8.76
CA LEU A 37 20.29 -10.34 -9.01
C LEU A 37 21.13 -10.96 -7.88
N ALA A 38 21.98 -10.16 -7.24
CA ALA A 38 22.77 -10.54 -6.08
C ALA A 38 22.19 -9.99 -4.76
N ALA A 39 20.85 -9.80 -4.69
CA ALA A 39 20.19 -9.23 -3.52
C ALA A 39 20.46 -10.03 -2.24
N GLU A 40 20.64 -11.35 -2.33
CA GLU A 40 21.02 -12.23 -1.21
C GLU A 40 22.37 -11.89 -0.59
N LEU A 41 23.25 -11.17 -1.30
CA LEU A 41 24.53 -10.69 -0.79
C LEU A 41 24.41 -9.30 -0.13
N LEU A 42 23.32 -8.59 -0.41
CA LEU A 42 23.08 -7.22 0.06
C LEU A 42 22.13 -7.19 1.27
N CYS A 43 21.00 -7.89 1.16
CA CYS A 43 19.90 -7.89 2.12
C CYS A 43 19.50 -9.34 2.44
N ASN A 44 20.02 -9.90 3.54
CA ASN A 44 19.73 -11.29 3.87
C ASN A 44 19.72 -11.56 5.37
N ALA A 45 18.72 -12.34 5.80
CA ALA A 45 18.59 -12.79 7.18
C ALA A 45 19.59 -13.88 7.54
N THR A 46 20.03 -14.67 6.55
CA THR A 46 21.06 -15.68 6.73
C THR A 46 22.45 -15.10 6.50
N PRO A 47 23.46 -15.52 7.28
CA PRO A 47 24.83 -15.11 7.04
C PRO A 47 25.34 -15.65 5.69
N LEU A 48 26.27 -14.91 5.10
CA LEU A 48 26.97 -15.29 3.88
C LEU A 48 27.93 -16.45 4.16
N TYR A 49 28.54 -16.46 5.34
CA TYR A 49 29.51 -17.43 5.79
C TYR A 49 29.38 -17.69 7.29
N VAL A 50 29.56 -18.95 7.69
CA VAL A 50 29.62 -19.37 9.09
C VAL A 50 30.79 -20.33 9.26
N GLU A 51 31.70 -20.02 10.16
CA GLU A 51 32.65 -20.99 10.71
C GLU A 51 32.06 -21.56 11.99
N PHE A 52 31.92 -22.88 12.07
CA PHE A 52 31.43 -23.53 13.29
C PHE A 52 32.18 -24.84 13.54
N LYS A 53 32.89 -24.92 14.66
CA LYS A 53 33.70 -26.08 15.08
C LYS A 53 34.76 -26.51 14.04
N GLY A 54 35.37 -25.54 13.35
CA GLY A 54 36.39 -25.77 12.32
C GLY A 54 35.85 -26.23 10.96
N GLU A 55 34.53 -26.22 10.78
CA GLU A 55 33.87 -26.49 9.51
C GLU A 55 33.26 -25.20 8.95
N SER A 56 33.41 -25.00 7.64
CA SER A 56 32.93 -23.83 6.93
C SER A 56 31.58 -24.10 6.26
N TYR A 57 30.60 -23.23 6.52
CA TYR A 57 29.24 -23.30 5.97
C TYR A 57 28.91 -22.05 5.16
N PHE A 58 28.14 -22.21 4.09
CA PHE A 58 27.70 -21.10 3.22
C PHE A 58 26.16 -21.01 3.14
N PRO A 59 25.46 -20.55 4.19
CA PRO A 59 24.00 -20.60 4.29
C PRO A 59 23.25 -19.80 3.23
N VAL A 60 23.92 -18.85 2.58
CA VAL A 60 23.36 -18.07 1.48
C VAL A 60 23.08 -18.93 0.22
N PHE A 61 23.88 -19.97 -0.02
CA PHE A 61 23.76 -20.84 -1.20
C PHE A 61 23.15 -22.20 -0.86
N GLN A 62 23.26 -22.65 0.38
CA GLN A 62 22.81 -23.97 0.81
C GLN A 62 21.95 -23.89 2.07
N TYR A 63 20.92 -24.71 2.12
CA TYR A 63 20.07 -24.84 3.30
C TYR A 63 20.73 -25.75 4.32
N TYR A 64 20.96 -25.22 5.53
CA TYR A 64 21.39 -25.99 6.69
C TYR A 64 20.30 -25.95 7.76
N THR A 65 20.05 -27.08 8.42
CA THR A 65 19.07 -27.21 9.49
C THR A 65 19.63 -26.75 10.83
N GLU A 66 18.77 -26.32 11.75
CA GLU A 66 19.16 -25.94 13.12
C GLU A 66 19.88 -27.10 13.84
N ASP A 67 19.49 -28.33 13.56
CA ASP A 67 20.13 -29.53 14.08
C ASP A 67 21.64 -29.61 13.79
N VAL A 68 22.11 -29.13 12.63
CA VAL A 68 23.54 -29.14 12.28
C VAL A 68 24.38 -28.38 13.31
N PHE A 69 23.84 -27.29 13.85
CA PHE A 69 24.54 -26.44 14.80
C PHE A 69 24.25 -26.81 16.26
N THR A 70 23.02 -27.24 16.55
CA THR A 70 22.51 -27.40 17.92
C THR A 70 22.37 -28.86 18.39
N GLY A 71 22.30 -29.84 17.48
CA GLY A 71 21.96 -31.24 17.82
C GLY A 71 20.57 -31.43 18.41
N SER A 72 19.65 -30.48 18.20
CA SER A 72 18.33 -30.46 18.82
C SER A 72 17.27 -31.36 18.17
N GLY A 73 17.58 -32.00 17.04
CA GLY A 73 16.62 -32.76 16.21
C GLY A 73 15.68 -31.87 15.40
N ARG A 74 15.90 -30.54 15.35
CA ARG A 74 15.06 -29.60 14.59
C ARG A 74 15.53 -29.45 13.15
N HIS A 75 14.66 -29.84 12.21
CA HIS A 75 14.91 -29.72 10.77
C HIS A 75 14.48 -28.38 10.14
N THR A 76 14.19 -27.38 10.97
CA THR A 76 13.87 -26.02 10.56
C THR A 76 15.14 -25.20 10.29
N ARG A 77 15.00 -24.08 9.56
CA ARG A 77 16.11 -23.15 9.36
C ARG A 77 16.50 -22.54 10.71
N PRO A 78 17.80 -22.49 11.07
CA PRO A 78 18.22 -21.82 12.30
C PRO A 78 17.99 -20.31 12.19
N ASP A 79 17.61 -19.70 13.32
CA ASP A 79 17.74 -18.26 13.50
C ASP A 79 19.20 -17.96 13.86
N TYR A 80 19.98 -17.58 12.84
CA TYR A 80 21.42 -17.35 12.98
C TYR A 80 21.76 -16.19 13.92
N LYS A 81 20.88 -15.19 14.08
CA LYS A 81 21.10 -14.07 15.01
C LYS A 81 20.98 -14.54 16.46
N THR A 82 20.00 -15.38 16.74
CA THR A 82 19.84 -16.00 18.06
C THR A 82 20.94 -17.06 18.30
N LEU A 83 21.33 -17.80 17.24
CA LEU A 83 22.36 -18.83 17.32
C LEU A 83 23.73 -18.26 17.70
N SER A 84 24.12 -17.10 17.16
CA SER A 84 25.43 -16.48 17.45
C SER A 84 25.56 -16.05 18.93
N GLN A 85 24.44 -15.86 19.63
CA GLN A 85 24.39 -15.48 21.04
C GLN A 85 24.37 -16.68 21.99
N LYS A 86 24.16 -17.91 21.50
CA LYS A 86 24.13 -19.10 22.35
C LYS A 86 25.56 -19.48 22.78
N PRO A 87 25.77 -19.99 24.03
CA PRO A 87 27.08 -20.40 24.54
C PRO A 87 27.86 -21.33 23.60
N MET A 88 27.16 -22.27 22.95
CA MET A 88 27.76 -23.20 21.98
C MET A 88 28.46 -22.51 20.79
N PHE A 89 28.05 -21.29 20.45
CA PHE A 89 28.66 -20.48 19.39
C PHE A 89 29.63 -19.47 20.00
N SER A 90 29.21 -18.71 21.02
CA SER A 90 29.98 -17.61 21.61
C SER A 90 31.22 -18.04 22.40
N ASP A 91 31.22 -19.24 22.99
CA ASP A 91 32.29 -19.68 23.88
C ASP A 91 33.54 -20.15 23.10
N ASN A 92 33.40 -20.46 21.81
CA ASN A 92 34.52 -20.85 20.97
C ASN A 92 34.94 -19.67 20.07
N PRO A 93 36.17 -19.13 20.23
CA PRO A 93 36.63 -17.97 19.46
C PRO A 93 36.83 -18.26 17.97
N ASP A 94 36.94 -19.53 17.56
CA ASP A 94 37.06 -19.91 16.16
C ASP A 94 35.73 -19.83 15.41
N ASN A 95 34.61 -19.76 16.14
CA ASN A 95 33.29 -19.63 15.53
C ASN A 95 33.00 -18.18 15.20
N PHE A 96 32.70 -17.88 13.93
CA PHE A 96 32.25 -16.55 13.54
C PHE A 96 31.26 -16.62 12.38
N MET A 97 30.47 -15.56 12.25
CA MET A 97 29.51 -15.41 11.16
C MET A 97 29.76 -14.10 10.41
N ILE A 98 29.69 -14.14 9.09
CA ILE A 98 29.74 -12.93 8.25
C ILE A 98 28.35 -12.74 7.65
N PHE A 99 27.69 -11.64 8.00
CA PHE A 99 26.38 -11.28 7.47
C PHE A 99 26.48 -10.38 6.24
N ALA A 100 25.37 -10.28 5.49
CA ALA A 100 25.21 -9.27 4.46
C ALA A 100 25.26 -7.85 5.07
N PRO A 101 25.61 -6.81 4.29
CA PRO A 101 25.64 -5.42 4.77
C PRO A 101 24.33 -5.00 5.44
N HIS A 102 23.19 -5.47 4.92
CA HIS A 102 21.89 -5.36 5.57
C HIS A 102 21.44 -6.75 6.04
N PRO A 103 21.58 -7.11 7.32
CA PRO A 103 21.35 -8.47 7.83
C PRO A 103 19.86 -8.78 8.01
N HIS A 104 19.01 -8.36 7.08
CA HIS A 104 17.56 -8.57 7.11
C HIS A 104 17.07 -9.04 5.75
N GLY A 105 16.30 -10.12 5.76
CA GLY A 105 15.74 -10.73 4.56
C GLY A 105 14.33 -10.23 4.25
N PRO A 106 13.87 -10.33 2.99
CA PRO A 106 12.59 -9.80 2.56
C PRO A 106 11.36 -10.60 3.05
N LEU A 107 11.61 -11.81 3.58
CA LEU A 107 10.60 -12.73 4.13
C LEU A 107 10.69 -12.87 5.65
N GLN A 108 11.70 -12.26 6.28
CA GLN A 108 11.89 -12.35 7.72
C GLN A 108 11.00 -11.32 8.41
N SER A 109 10.12 -11.78 9.30
CA SER A 109 9.38 -10.90 10.20
C SER A 109 10.21 -10.57 11.44
N VAL A 110 10.29 -9.30 11.79
CA VAL A 110 10.90 -8.80 13.02
C VAL A 110 9.95 -9.06 14.18
N LYS A 111 10.47 -9.55 15.30
CA LYS A 111 9.70 -9.74 16.52
C LYS A 111 9.42 -8.39 17.18
N PRO A 112 8.20 -8.14 17.71
CA PRO A 112 7.87 -6.91 18.43
C PRO A 112 8.86 -6.56 19.55
N GLU A 113 9.34 -7.57 20.28
CA GLU A 113 10.31 -7.43 21.38
C GLU A 113 11.65 -6.80 20.97
N ASN A 114 12.01 -6.89 19.68
CA ASN A 114 13.27 -6.38 19.15
C ASN A 114 13.15 -4.94 18.62
N ILE A 115 11.97 -4.33 18.69
CA ILE A 115 11.71 -2.99 18.17
C ILE A 115 11.84 -2.01 19.33
N PRO A 116 12.69 -0.98 19.24
CA PRO A 116 12.85 0.01 20.29
C PRO A 116 11.58 0.85 20.35
N VAL A 117 10.73 0.56 21.33
CA VAL A 117 9.58 1.38 21.68
C VAL A 117 9.73 1.76 23.14
N GLU A 118 9.47 3.02 23.44
CA GLU A 118 9.44 3.52 24.80
C GLU A 118 8.28 2.83 25.53
N ASP A 119 8.57 2.17 26.66
CA ASP A 119 7.56 1.50 27.47
C ASP A 119 6.75 2.57 28.21
N GLU A 120 5.72 3.06 27.53
CA GLU A 120 4.87 4.16 27.98
C GLU A 120 3.38 3.78 27.99
N VAL A 121 2.65 4.37 28.92
CA VAL A 121 1.18 4.32 28.98
C VAL A 121 0.64 5.73 28.82
N THR A 122 -0.17 5.93 27.78
CA THR A 122 -0.96 7.13 27.59
C THR A 122 -2.31 6.98 28.29
N VAL A 123 -2.60 7.93 29.19
CA VAL A 123 -3.91 8.11 29.81
C VAL A 123 -4.65 9.21 29.05
N ASP A 124 -5.61 8.82 28.22
CA ASP A 124 -6.46 9.72 27.45
C ASP A 124 -7.70 10.10 28.27
N PHE A 125 -7.87 11.40 28.56
CA PHE A 125 -9.03 11.93 29.25
C PHE A 125 -10.06 12.45 28.25
N THR A 126 -11.11 11.67 28.04
CA THR A 126 -12.21 12.03 27.15
C THR A 126 -13.40 12.56 27.95
N PRO A 127 -13.91 13.78 27.66
CA PRO A 127 -15.05 14.33 28.37
C PRO A 127 -16.32 13.52 28.11
N VAL A 128 -17.06 13.19 29.18
CA VAL A 128 -18.37 12.54 29.06
C VAL A 128 -19.39 13.57 28.60
N ALA A 129 -20.05 13.31 27.46
CA ALA A 129 -21.13 14.15 26.97
C ALA A 129 -22.26 14.22 28.01
N ARG A 130 -22.62 15.43 28.43
CA ARG A 130 -23.72 15.61 29.37
C ARG A 130 -25.05 15.43 28.65
N VAL A 131 -26.02 14.82 29.34
CA VAL A 131 -27.40 14.65 28.84
C VAL A 131 -28.36 15.22 29.87
N GLY A 132 -29.08 16.25 29.47
CA GLY A 132 -30.17 16.84 30.24
C GLY A 132 -31.51 16.30 29.73
N SER A 133 -32.53 16.32 30.58
CA SER A 133 -33.88 16.02 30.13
C SER A 133 -34.90 16.96 30.75
N VAL A 134 -35.90 17.32 29.96
CA VAL A 134 -36.98 18.20 30.40
C VAL A 134 -38.31 17.72 29.84
N ASP A 135 -39.30 17.58 30.71
CA ASP A 135 -40.66 17.29 30.33
C ASP A 135 -41.41 18.59 30.17
N ILE A 136 -41.94 18.84 28.97
CA ILE A 136 -42.65 20.09 28.65
C ILE A 136 -44.12 19.84 28.31
N GLY A 137 -44.96 20.84 28.58
CA GLY A 137 -46.31 20.97 28.04
C GLY A 137 -46.33 21.52 26.61
N SER A 138 -47.51 21.57 25.99
CA SER A 138 -47.71 22.08 24.62
C SER A 138 -47.37 23.56 24.44
N ASP A 139 -47.29 24.31 25.55
CA ASP A 139 -46.96 25.73 25.63
C ASP A 139 -45.50 25.98 26.08
N PHE A 140 -44.65 24.94 26.02
CA PHE A 140 -43.25 24.94 26.50
C PHE A 140 -43.09 25.12 28.02
N THR A 141 -44.17 24.96 28.80
CA THR A 141 -44.09 24.99 30.26
C THR A 141 -43.42 23.72 30.78
N VAL A 142 -42.36 23.88 31.56
CA VAL A 142 -41.58 22.82 32.19
C VAL A 142 -42.40 22.19 33.31
N ARG A 143 -42.53 20.86 33.27
CA ARG A 143 -43.15 20.07 34.33
C ARG A 143 -42.12 19.46 35.26
N GLN A 144 -41.06 18.92 34.67
CA GLN A 144 -39.95 18.30 35.38
C GLN A 144 -38.69 18.51 34.54
N SER A 145 -37.57 18.74 35.21
CA SER A 145 -36.27 18.84 34.56
C SER A 145 -35.23 18.06 35.35
N GLN A 146 -34.17 17.65 34.67
CA GLN A 146 -33.02 16.98 35.27
C GLN A 146 -31.77 17.36 34.47
N LEU A 147 -30.74 17.85 35.16
CA LEU A 147 -29.44 18.22 34.58
C LEU A 147 -29.55 19.25 33.44
N MET A 148 -30.58 20.10 33.49
CA MET A 148 -30.83 21.19 32.54
C MET A 148 -30.07 22.47 32.89
N SER A 149 -29.67 22.67 34.15
CA SER A 149 -28.86 23.80 34.63
C SER A 149 -27.59 24.02 33.80
N PHE A 150 -26.98 22.91 33.36
CA PHE A 150 -25.80 22.93 32.50
C PHE A 150 -26.09 23.52 31.10
N PHE A 151 -27.25 23.23 30.53
CA PHE A 151 -27.64 23.67 29.19
C PHE A 151 -28.19 25.09 29.19
N THR A 152 -28.86 25.48 30.28
CA THR A 152 -29.44 26.81 30.46
C THR A 152 -28.44 27.83 31.00
N ALA A 153 -27.26 27.38 31.45
CA ALA A 153 -26.26 28.18 32.16
C ALA A 153 -26.82 28.85 33.45
N ALA A 154 -27.81 28.21 34.07
CA ALA A 154 -28.42 28.68 35.32
C ALA A 154 -27.77 28.01 36.54
N GLU A 155 -27.81 28.67 37.70
CA GLU A 155 -27.29 28.12 38.97
C GLU A 155 -28.07 26.88 39.45
N ALA A 156 -29.32 26.73 39.03
CA ALA A 156 -30.21 25.61 39.39
C ALA A 156 -30.96 25.06 38.18
N ASP A 157 -31.48 23.83 38.33
CA ASP A 157 -32.34 23.19 37.33
C ASP A 157 -33.68 23.95 37.16
N LEU A 158 -34.30 23.80 35.98
CA LEU A 158 -35.55 24.48 35.65
C LEU A 158 -36.69 24.05 36.58
N ALA A 159 -37.37 25.02 37.17
CA ALA A 159 -38.47 24.76 38.09
C ALA A 159 -39.76 24.40 37.34
N ALA A 160 -40.66 23.65 38.00
CA ALA A 160 -41.98 23.39 37.46
C ALA A 160 -42.76 24.71 37.29
N GLY A 161 -43.26 24.97 36.08
CA GLY A 161 -43.90 26.24 35.71
C GLY A 161 -43.01 27.21 34.92
N ASP A 162 -41.70 26.98 34.84
CA ASP A 162 -40.82 27.76 33.97
C ASP A 162 -41.14 27.52 32.50
N LYS A 163 -40.87 28.51 31.64
CA LYS A 163 -40.98 28.33 30.18
C LYS A 163 -39.63 28.03 29.55
N LEU A 164 -39.51 26.90 28.87
CA LEU A 164 -38.27 26.47 28.21
C LEU A 164 -37.83 27.47 27.12
N SER A 165 -38.79 28.13 26.46
CA SER A 165 -38.57 29.19 25.47
C SER A 165 -37.91 30.46 26.03
N ARG A 166 -37.77 30.59 27.36
CA ARG A 166 -37.01 31.68 27.98
C ARG A 166 -35.49 31.49 27.83
N TYR A 167 -35.04 30.24 27.70
CA TYR A 167 -33.63 29.88 27.77
C TYR A 167 -33.04 29.47 26.41
N PHE A 168 -33.88 28.97 25.51
CA PHE A 168 -33.46 28.45 24.20
C PHE A 168 -34.28 29.04 23.06
N GLU A 169 -33.62 29.23 21.92
CA GLU A 169 -34.27 29.56 20.66
C GLU A 169 -34.40 28.28 19.82
N PHE A 170 -35.64 27.94 19.47
CA PHE A 170 -35.95 26.72 18.74
C PHE A 170 -36.38 27.05 17.31
N PRO A 171 -35.90 26.30 16.30
CA PRO A 171 -36.32 26.50 14.92
C PRO A 171 -37.80 26.12 14.72
N GLU A 172 -38.46 26.72 13.72
CA GLU A 172 -39.88 26.42 13.42
C GLU A 172 -40.15 24.93 13.17
N SER A 173 -39.18 24.22 12.59
CA SER A 173 -39.26 22.79 12.34
C SER A 173 -39.42 21.99 13.64
N PHE A 174 -38.76 22.40 14.72
CA PHE A 174 -38.87 21.79 16.05
C PHE A 174 -40.27 21.97 16.64
N VAL A 175 -40.82 23.19 16.53
CA VAL A 175 -42.17 23.50 17.03
C VAL A 175 -43.21 22.64 16.32
N ARG A 176 -43.14 22.53 14.98
CA ARG A 176 -44.04 21.65 14.20
C ARG A 176 -43.89 20.18 14.59
N ALA A 177 -42.68 19.74 14.91
CA ALA A 177 -42.41 18.36 15.33
C ALA A 177 -43.01 18.06 16.73
N LEU A 178 -43.04 19.04 17.63
CA LEU A 178 -43.72 18.95 18.93
C LEU A 178 -45.24 18.94 18.77
N GLU A 179 -45.80 19.84 17.96
CA GLU A 179 -47.24 19.94 17.70
C GLU A 179 -47.82 18.62 17.18
N LYS A 180 -47.13 17.96 16.24
CA LYS A 180 -47.53 16.63 15.75
C LYS A 180 -47.63 15.59 16.86
N ARG A 181 -46.67 15.60 17.80
CA ARG A 181 -46.62 14.66 18.92
C ARG A 181 -47.72 14.96 19.95
N PHE A 182 -47.97 16.23 20.25
CA PHE A 182 -49.10 16.65 21.11
C PHE A 182 -50.46 16.38 20.47
N ALA A 183 -50.57 16.49 19.14
CA ALA A 183 -51.74 16.07 18.36
C ALA A 183 -51.90 14.54 18.27
N ASN A 184 -51.04 13.78 18.95
CA ASN A 184 -51.04 12.33 19.00
C ASN A 184 -50.82 11.65 17.64
N THR A 185 -50.14 12.32 16.71
CA THR A 185 -49.82 11.77 15.39
C THR A 185 -48.46 11.07 15.41
N PRO A 186 -48.25 9.99 14.63
CA PRO A 186 -46.95 9.34 14.54
C PRO A 186 -45.86 10.32 14.08
N ALA A 187 -44.73 10.35 14.77
CA ALA A 187 -43.60 11.22 14.41
C ALA A 187 -42.26 10.46 14.51
N PRO A 188 -41.35 10.62 13.53
CA PRO A 188 -40.04 9.96 13.53
C PRO A 188 -39.09 10.58 14.56
N TYR A 189 -37.98 9.90 14.86
CA TYR A 189 -36.88 10.49 15.64
C TYR A 189 -36.32 11.71 14.91
N GLU A 190 -36.20 12.84 15.61
CA GLU A 190 -35.72 14.09 15.02
C GLU A 190 -34.75 14.79 15.99
N THR A 191 -33.69 15.39 15.43
CA THR A 191 -32.66 16.14 16.17
C THR A 191 -32.61 17.57 15.67
N PHE A 192 -32.49 18.51 16.60
CA PHE A 192 -32.52 19.94 16.31
C PHE A 192 -31.39 20.63 17.05
N THR A 193 -30.74 21.57 16.38
CA THR A 193 -29.80 22.46 17.03
C THR A 193 -30.59 23.52 17.78
N ALA A 194 -30.36 23.64 19.08
CA ALA A 194 -30.92 24.67 19.94
C ALA A 194 -29.78 25.53 20.45
N GLU A 195 -29.88 26.84 20.25
CA GLU A 195 -28.91 27.78 20.81
C GLU A 195 -29.49 28.32 22.13
N ASN A 196 -28.70 28.27 23.19
CA ASN A 196 -29.07 28.97 24.41
C ASN A 196 -28.79 30.47 24.24
N ARG A 197 -29.44 31.31 25.04
CA ARG A 197 -29.23 32.77 24.96
C ARG A 197 -27.84 33.25 25.39
N ALA A 198 -26.97 32.35 25.85
CA ALA A 198 -25.55 32.60 26.09
C ALA A 198 -24.67 32.28 24.86
N GLY A 199 -25.27 31.97 23.70
CA GLY A 199 -24.56 31.73 22.44
C GLY A 199 -23.95 30.33 22.30
N ARG A 200 -24.30 29.38 23.16
CA ARG A 200 -23.83 27.99 23.08
C ARG A 200 -24.85 27.12 22.36
N THR A 201 -24.37 26.30 21.43
CA THR A 201 -25.17 25.39 20.64
C THR A 201 -25.30 24.01 21.31
N TRP A 202 -26.51 23.46 21.28
CA TRP A 202 -26.86 22.19 21.90
C TRP A 202 -27.74 21.38 20.96
N THR A 203 -27.74 20.06 21.12
CA THR A 203 -28.58 19.17 20.32
C THR A 203 -29.80 18.75 21.14
N ALA A 204 -30.96 19.29 20.79
CA ALA A 204 -32.24 18.83 21.31
C ALA A 204 -32.72 17.61 20.51
N VAL A 205 -33.10 16.55 21.21
CA VAL A 205 -33.49 15.27 20.64
C VAL A 205 -34.94 14.98 21.00
N LEU A 206 -35.74 14.74 19.96
CA LEU A 206 -37.10 14.27 20.07
C LEU A 206 -37.17 12.79 19.67
N PRO A 207 -37.48 11.87 20.61
CA PRO A 207 -37.58 10.46 20.29
C PRO A 207 -38.74 10.18 19.32
N THR A 208 -38.69 9.02 18.67
CA THR A 208 -39.79 8.50 17.86
C THR A 208 -41.06 8.42 18.71
N TYR A 209 -42.15 9.01 18.22
CA TYR A 209 -43.43 9.02 18.91
C TYR A 209 -44.41 8.08 18.21
N LYS A 210 -44.88 7.08 18.96
CA LYS A 210 -46.00 6.22 18.57
C LYS A 210 -47.28 6.78 19.20
N PRO A 211 -48.39 6.90 18.45
CA PRO A 211 -49.67 7.35 19.00
C PRO A 211 -50.10 6.54 20.23
N ARG A 212 -50.63 7.26 21.21
CA ARG A 212 -51.17 6.70 22.46
C ARG A 212 -52.69 6.67 22.39
N THR A 213 -53.33 6.04 23.37
CA THR A 213 -54.81 6.01 23.50
C THR A 213 -55.42 7.40 23.74
N SER A 214 -54.65 8.33 24.29
CA SER A 214 -55.04 9.74 24.46
C SER A 214 -53.85 10.67 24.19
N PRO A 215 -54.11 11.92 23.75
CA PRO A 215 -53.05 12.90 23.53
C PRO A 215 -52.18 13.12 24.77
N PRO A 216 -50.84 13.17 24.61
CA PRO A 216 -49.92 13.29 25.74
C PRO A 216 -50.04 14.69 26.35
N LYS A 217 -50.11 14.76 27.69
CA LYS A 217 -50.12 16.05 28.43
C LYS A 217 -48.73 16.66 28.58
N SER A 218 -47.69 15.86 28.40
CA SER A 218 -46.29 16.28 28.40
C SER A 218 -45.45 15.42 27.47
N LEU A 219 -44.36 15.99 26.95
CA LEU A 219 -43.37 15.32 26.13
C LEU A 219 -41.98 15.50 26.73
N ARG A 220 -41.21 14.41 26.75
CA ARG A 220 -39.82 14.43 27.20
C ARG A 220 -38.91 14.86 26.06
N LEU A 221 -38.18 15.93 26.31
CA LEU A 221 -37.08 16.42 25.48
C LEU A 221 -35.75 16.02 26.12
N LEU A 222 -34.82 15.55 25.29
CA LEU A 222 -33.46 15.28 25.71
C LEU A 222 -32.53 16.33 25.12
N PHE A 223 -31.68 16.92 25.93
CA PHE A 223 -30.62 17.83 25.49
C PHE A 223 -29.29 17.12 25.58
N ARG A 224 -28.50 17.20 24.50
CA ARG A 224 -27.14 16.65 24.42
C ARG A 224 -26.18 17.76 24.03
N GLU A 225 -24.99 17.72 24.61
CA GLU A 225 -23.88 18.59 24.23
C GLU A 225 -23.52 18.39 22.76
N SER A 226 -23.57 19.47 21.96
CA SER A 226 -23.20 19.44 20.55
C SER A 226 -21.67 19.41 20.44
N SER A 227 -21.12 18.22 20.30
CA SER A 227 -19.69 17.91 20.17
C SER A 227 -18.86 18.16 21.45
N PRO A 228 -18.52 17.08 22.19
CA PRO A 228 -17.48 17.13 23.22
C PRO A 228 -16.08 17.41 22.66
N GLN A 229 -15.89 17.41 21.33
CA GLN A 229 -14.57 17.52 20.69
C GLN A 229 -13.96 18.94 20.78
N ASP A 230 -14.77 19.98 21.03
CA ASP A 230 -14.28 21.34 21.32
C ASP A 230 -13.85 21.52 22.79
N VAL A 231 -13.95 20.46 23.60
CA VAL A 231 -13.42 20.42 24.96
C VAL A 231 -12.13 19.64 24.88
N ASP A 232 -11.01 20.32 25.13
CA ASP A 232 -9.66 19.77 25.00
C ASP A 232 -9.54 18.41 25.68
N SER A 233 -9.50 17.36 24.86
CA SER A 233 -9.10 16.04 25.33
C SER A 233 -7.67 16.17 25.87
N ALA A 234 -7.48 15.75 27.11
CA ALA A 234 -6.19 15.87 27.78
C ALA A 234 -5.48 14.53 27.72
N LYS A 235 -4.16 14.55 27.54
CA LYS A 235 -3.33 13.34 27.53
C LYS A 235 -2.27 13.43 28.62
N LEU A 236 -2.12 12.37 29.40
CA LEU A 236 -1.01 12.19 30.32
C LEU A 236 -0.21 10.97 29.88
N ILE A 237 1.08 11.15 29.62
CA ILE A 237 1.98 10.07 29.21
C ILE A 237 2.87 9.72 30.39
N LEU A 238 2.86 8.46 30.81
CA LEU A 238 3.64 7.94 31.93
C LEU A 238 4.62 6.87 31.43
N ASN A 239 5.87 6.93 31.90
CA ASN A 239 6.85 5.86 31.69
C ASN A 239 6.63 4.69 32.67
N ALA A 240 7.44 3.63 32.55
CA ALA A 240 7.39 2.46 33.44
C ALA A 240 7.60 2.80 34.94
N ASP A 241 8.33 3.89 35.25
CA ASP A 241 8.52 4.40 36.61
C ASP A 241 7.36 5.29 37.11
N LEU A 242 6.29 5.43 36.31
CA LEU A 242 5.12 6.29 36.55
C LEU A 242 5.44 7.79 36.61
N GLU A 243 6.57 8.19 36.02
CA GLU A 243 6.94 9.59 35.85
C GLU A 243 6.32 10.15 34.56
N PRO A 244 5.79 11.38 34.59
CA PRO A 244 5.24 12.02 33.41
C PRO A 244 6.35 12.36 32.41
N VAL A 245 6.25 11.80 31.21
CA VAL A 245 7.22 12.01 30.11
C VAL A 245 7.14 13.43 29.56
N VAL A 246 5.92 13.97 29.51
CA VAL A 246 5.61 15.34 29.10
C VAL A 246 4.90 16.05 30.24
N GLN A 247 4.94 17.39 30.26
CA GLN A 247 4.23 18.18 31.26
C GLN A 247 2.76 17.73 31.36
N PRO A 248 2.28 17.35 32.55
CA PRO A 248 0.89 16.92 32.74
C PRO A 248 -0.09 17.98 32.28
N PRO A 249 -1.25 17.59 31.71
CA PRO A 249 -2.26 18.54 31.29
C PRO A 249 -2.80 19.32 32.50
N GLU A 250 -3.29 20.55 32.29
CA GLU A 250 -3.87 21.36 33.38
C GLU A 250 -4.98 20.61 34.13
N LEU A 251 -5.76 19.79 33.41
CA LEU A 251 -6.77 18.88 33.95
C LEU A 251 -6.21 18.00 35.10
N TRP A 252 -4.97 17.52 34.96
CA TRP A 252 -4.34 16.65 35.96
C TRP A 252 -4.30 17.34 37.33
N SER A 253 -4.02 18.64 37.37
CA SER A 253 -3.95 19.42 38.60
C SER A 253 -5.31 19.66 39.27
N HIS A 254 -6.41 19.45 38.56
CA HIS A 254 -7.79 19.61 39.05
C HIS A 254 -8.44 18.28 39.49
N ILE A 255 -7.80 17.14 39.23
CA ILE A 255 -8.25 15.82 39.68
C ILE A 255 -7.90 15.63 41.17
N ALA A 256 -8.81 15.06 41.97
CA ALA A 256 -8.56 14.81 43.39
C ALA A 256 -7.34 13.88 43.62
N PRO A 257 -6.50 14.10 44.65
CA PRO A 257 -5.31 13.28 44.89
C PRO A 257 -5.59 11.78 44.97
N SER A 258 -6.66 11.36 45.65
CA SER A 258 -7.07 9.96 45.75
C SER A 258 -7.41 9.33 44.40
N GLN A 259 -7.94 10.10 43.45
CA GLN A 259 -8.21 9.62 42.10
C GLN A 259 -6.92 9.56 41.26
N ARG A 260 -5.96 10.46 41.47
CA ARG A 260 -4.66 10.41 40.78
C ARG A 260 -3.86 9.17 41.17
N ASP A 261 -3.92 8.76 42.43
CA ASP A 261 -3.25 7.55 42.89
C ASP A 261 -3.85 6.29 42.24
N VAL A 262 -5.18 6.23 42.10
CA VAL A 262 -5.86 5.16 41.36
C VAL A 262 -5.49 5.19 39.88
N LEU A 263 -5.46 6.37 39.25
CA LEU A 263 -5.04 6.48 37.84
C LEU A 263 -3.59 6.00 37.63
N ARG A 264 -2.69 6.29 38.58
CA ARG A 264 -1.31 5.77 38.54
C ARG A 264 -1.26 4.26 38.73
N SER A 265 -2.01 3.70 39.67
CA SER A 265 -2.03 2.23 39.86
C SER A 265 -2.61 1.51 38.64
N LEU A 266 -3.65 2.07 38.02
CA LEU A 266 -4.24 1.53 36.80
C LEU A 266 -3.28 1.68 35.59
N ALA A 267 -2.53 2.78 35.51
CA ALA A 267 -1.48 2.92 34.51
C ALA A 267 -0.35 1.91 34.73
N GLN A 268 0.03 1.63 35.98
CA GLN A 268 1.00 0.61 36.32
C GLN A 268 0.53 -0.78 35.90
N GLU A 269 -0.70 -1.14 36.22
CA GLU A 269 -1.32 -2.39 35.81
C GLU A 269 -1.39 -2.51 34.27
N ARG A 270 -1.63 -1.39 33.57
CA ARG A 270 -1.71 -1.34 32.11
C ARG A 270 -0.43 -1.78 31.40
N PHE A 271 0.75 -1.67 32.04
CA PHE A 271 2.00 -2.16 31.47
C PHE A 271 2.00 -3.69 31.27
N GLU A 272 1.26 -4.43 32.10
CA GLU A 272 1.22 -5.90 32.09
C GLU A 272 -0.11 -6.45 31.55
N THR A 273 -1.24 -5.84 31.91
CA THR A 273 -2.59 -6.36 31.57
C THR A 273 -3.49 -5.26 31.00
N PRO A 274 -4.50 -5.60 30.18
CA PRO A 274 -5.51 -4.62 29.77
C PRO A 274 -6.34 -4.14 30.96
N VAL A 275 -6.53 -2.83 31.06
CA VAL A 275 -7.25 -2.19 32.17
C VAL A 275 -8.55 -1.55 31.67
N SER A 276 -9.58 -1.55 32.51
CA SER A 276 -10.87 -0.93 32.20
C SER A 276 -10.82 0.59 32.37
N ASP A 277 -11.59 1.31 31.56
CA ASP A 277 -11.79 2.75 31.66
C ASP A 277 -12.20 3.19 33.07
N TYR A 278 -11.62 4.29 33.54
CA TYR A 278 -11.89 4.85 34.86
C TYR A 278 -12.59 6.22 34.76
N ARG A 279 -13.64 6.44 35.55
CA ARG A 279 -14.36 7.73 35.56
C ARG A 279 -13.77 8.67 36.58
N VAL A 280 -13.39 9.85 36.12
CA VAL A 280 -12.78 10.90 36.93
C VAL A 280 -13.68 12.12 36.95
N LEU A 281 -13.72 12.82 38.08
CA LEU A 281 -14.40 14.10 38.20
C LEU A 281 -13.34 15.20 38.32
N ALA A 282 -13.35 16.15 37.39
CA ALA A 282 -12.49 17.32 37.42
C ALA A 282 -13.33 18.55 37.06
N GLU A 283 -13.21 19.63 37.84
CA GLU A 283 -13.96 20.89 37.63
C GLU A 283 -15.49 20.70 37.49
N GLY A 284 -16.05 19.74 38.23
CA GLY A 284 -17.49 19.41 38.16
C GLY A 284 -17.91 18.75 36.84
N ARG A 285 -16.98 18.29 36.00
CA ARG A 285 -17.20 17.52 34.77
C ARG A 285 -16.67 16.10 34.91
N GLN A 286 -17.42 15.14 34.37
CA GLN A 286 -16.99 13.75 34.28
C GLN A 286 -16.13 13.54 33.04
N PHE A 287 -14.99 12.88 33.23
CA PHE A 287 -14.10 12.42 32.18
C PHE A 287 -13.96 10.90 32.28
N ILE A 288 -13.80 10.26 31.14
CA ILE A 288 -13.36 8.87 31.03
C ILE A 288 -11.86 8.90 30.79
N ALA A 289 -11.10 8.30 31.69
CA ALA A 289 -9.68 8.02 31.52
C ALA A 289 -9.53 6.63 30.91
N SER A 290 -9.04 6.56 29.67
CA SER A 290 -8.69 5.32 28.98
C SER A 290 -7.17 5.14 28.96
N PHE A 291 -6.71 3.90 29.11
CA PHE A 291 -5.30 3.56 29.26
C PHE A 291 -4.77 2.80 28.04
N GLU A 292 -3.95 3.46 27.23
CA GLU A 292 -3.33 2.88 26.05
C GLU A 292 -1.82 2.69 26.28
N LYS A 293 -1.34 1.46 26.22
CA LYS A 293 0.09 1.18 26.18
C LYS A 293 0.63 1.44 24.77
N THR A 294 1.79 2.06 24.69
CA THR A 294 2.53 2.22 23.44
C THR A 294 3.07 0.85 23.01
N ASP A 295 2.24 0.09 22.31
CA ASP A 295 2.60 -1.22 21.79
C ASP A 295 3.11 -1.11 20.35
N VAL A 296 4.06 -1.98 19.98
CA VAL A 296 4.51 -2.12 18.59
C VAL A 296 3.32 -2.55 17.73
N ARG A 297 2.93 -1.67 16.80
CA ARG A 297 1.94 -1.97 15.77
C ARG A 297 2.63 -2.06 14.41
N PHE A 298 2.30 -3.08 13.64
CA PHE A 298 2.71 -3.18 12.25
C PHE A 298 1.65 -2.56 11.33
N PRO A 299 2.04 -1.87 10.25
CA PRO A 299 3.41 -1.52 9.82
C PRO A 299 4.18 -0.62 10.80
N PHE A 300 5.50 -0.74 10.93
CA PHE A 300 6.28 0.09 11.86
C PHE A 300 7.16 1.11 11.12
N PRO A 301 7.26 2.39 11.56
CA PRO A 301 8.04 3.41 10.86
C PRO A 301 9.53 3.09 10.78
N PRO A 302 10.30 3.79 9.94
CA PRO A 302 11.76 3.67 9.90
C PRO A 302 12.42 3.85 11.28
N PHE A 303 13.32 2.94 11.63
CA PHE A 303 14.14 2.98 12.85
C PHE A 303 15.53 2.39 12.60
N GLU A 304 16.39 2.38 13.62
CA GLU A 304 17.75 1.86 13.51
C GLU A 304 17.76 0.39 13.03
N GLY A 305 18.61 0.07 12.06
CA GLY A 305 18.64 -1.25 11.40
C GLY A 305 17.55 -1.48 10.35
N HIS A 306 16.51 -0.65 10.30
CA HIS A 306 15.38 -0.75 9.37
C HIS A 306 15.04 0.61 8.73
N PRO A 307 15.89 1.14 7.83
CA PRO A 307 15.85 2.53 7.39
C PRO A 307 14.63 2.89 6.52
N LEU A 308 13.94 1.91 5.94
CA LEU A 308 12.70 2.12 5.18
C LEU A 308 11.44 1.66 5.95
N GLY A 309 11.59 1.27 7.21
CA GLY A 309 10.51 0.76 8.06
C GLY A 309 10.16 -0.70 7.79
N LEU A 310 9.07 -1.13 8.43
CA LEU A 310 8.51 -2.48 8.36
C LEU A 310 7.12 -2.44 7.74
N ASP A 311 6.74 -3.54 7.08
CA ASP A 311 5.42 -3.73 6.50
C ASP A 311 4.40 -4.32 7.50
N ALA A 312 3.17 -4.58 7.06
CA ALA A 312 2.11 -5.06 7.95
C ALA A 312 2.39 -6.44 8.58
N ALA A 313 3.27 -7.24 7.98
CA ALA A 313 3.71 -8.53 8.49
C ALA A 313 5.04 -8.44 9.26
N GLY A 314 5.51 -7.22 9.56
CA GLY A 314 6.77 -6.97 10.25
C GLY A 314 8.02 -7.28 9.41
N ARG A 315 7.90 -7.34 8.08
CA ARG A 315 9.02 -7.62 7.16
C ARG A 315 9.71 -6.33 6.76
N ASP A 316 11.02 -6.40 6.52
CA ASP A 316 11.84 -5.25 6.18
C ASP A 316 11.53 -4.68 4.78
N VAL A 317 11.12 -3.41 4.72
CA VAL A 317 10.70 -2.75 3.48
C VAL A 317 11.89 -2.54 2.53
N LEU A 318 13.09 -2.26 3.05
CA LEU A 318 14.29 -2.09 2.22
C LEU A 318 14.62 -3.37 1.44
N ALA A 319 14.70 -4.50 2.13
CA ALA A 319 14.91 -5.81 1.53
C ALA A 319 13.80 -6.12 0.52
N ARG A 320 12.53 -5.84 0.85
CA ARG A 320 11.42 -6.05 -0.08
C ARG A 320 11.52 -5.19 -1.34
N VAL A 321 11.96 -3.94 -1.23
CA VAL A 321 12.17 -3.06 -2.39
C VAL A 321 13.29 -3.59 -3.30
N VAL A 322 14.42 -4.03 -2.74
CA VAL A 322 15.56 -4.56 -3.49
C VAL A 322 15.21 -5.88 -4.19
N TYR A 323 14.54 -6.80 -3.50
CA TYR A 323 14.09 -8.06 -4.11
C TYR A 323 12.95 -7.84 -5.12
N GLY A 324 12.05 -6.89 -4.86
CA GLY A 324 10.98 -6.50 -5.77
C GLY A 324 11.53 -5.99 -7.11
N LEU A 325 12.65 -5.26 -7.10
CA LEU A 325 13.34 -4.82 -8.31
C LEU A 325 13.73 -5.99 -9.22
N ARG A 326 14.32 -7.04 -8.64
CA ARG A 326 14.70 -8.26 -9.37
C ARG A 326 13.48 -8.87 -10.04
N ILE A 327 12.43 -9.09 -9.26
CA ILE A 327 11.21 -9.75 -9.73
C ILE A 327 10.55 -8.94 -10.84
N ALA A 328 10.42 -7.63 -10.66
CA ALA A 328 9.80 -6.74 -11.64
C ALA A 328 10.57 -6.72 -12.97
N LEU A 329 11.90 -6.58 -12.92
CA LEU A 329 12.74 -6.57 -14.11
C LEU A 329 12.82 -7.93 -14.80
N SER A 330 12.98 -9.02 -14.05
CA SER A 330 13.01 -10.37 -14.62
C SER A 330 11.67 -10.72 -15.27
N PHE A 331 10.54 -10.43 -14.61
CA PHE A 331 9.21 -10.61 -15.17
C PHE A 331 9.04 -9.80 -16.45
N GLY A 332 9.34 -8.49 -16.42
CA GLY A 332 9.20 -7.62 -17.57
C GLY A 332 10.06 -8.06 -18.76
N LEU A 333 11.32 -8.46 -18.52
CA LEU A 333 12.23 -8.93 -19.57
C LEU A 333 11.76 -10.23 -20.21
N LEU A 334 11.36 -11.21 -19.40
CA LEU A 334 10.84 -12.49 -19.90
C LEU A 334 9.54 -12.28 -20.67
N LEU A 335 8.63 -11.49 -20.12
CA LEU A 335 7.34 -11.21 -20.72
C LEU A 335 7.49 -10.51 -22.07
N VAL A 336 8.22 -9.40 -22.12
CA VAL A 336 8.43 -8.65 -23.36
C VAL A 336 9.20 -9.49 -24.38
N GLY A 337 10.21 -10.24 -23.93
CA GLY A 337 10.95 -11.16 -24.80
C GLY A 337 10.03 -12.17 -25.49
N CYS A 338 9.24 -12.92 -24.70
CA CYS A 338 8.30 -13.92 -25.21
C CYS A 338 7.21 -13.28 -26.09
N SER A 339 6.58 -12.18 -25.63
CA SER A 339 5.53 -11.50 -26.39
C SER A 339 6.04 -10.89 -27.70
N MET A 340 7.26 -10.35 -27.73
CA MET A 340 7.87 -9.86 -28.97
C MET A 340 8.23 -10.99 -29.93
N MET A 341 8.73 -12.12 -29.44
CA MET A 341 8.97 -13.28 -30.29
C MET A 341 7.68 -13.77 -30.96
N LEU A 342 6.59 -13.90 -30.19
CA LEU A 342 5.29 -14.31 -30.70
C LEU A 342 4.73 -13.28 -31.69
N GLY A 343 4.76 -12.00 -31.35
CA GLY A 343 4.21 -10.95 -32.21
C GLY A 343 5.02 -10.75 -33.49
N VAL A 344 6.35 -10.90 -33.44
CA VAL A 344 7.21 -10.92 -34.63
C VAL A 344 6.85 -12.10 -35.52
N ALA A 345 6.69 -13.30 -34.96
CA ALA A 345 6.33 -14.48 -35.74
C ALA A 345 4.96 -14.33 -36.41
N ALA A 346 3.93 -13.93 -35.65
CA ALA A 346 2.58 -13.71 -36.15
C ALA A 346 2.53 -12.61 -37.23
N GLY A 347 3.13 -11.45 -36.93
CA GLY A 347 3.16 -10.31 -37.86
C GLY A 347 3.96 -10.60 -39.13
N ALA A 348 5.07 -11.34 -39.03
CA ALA A 348 5.86 -11.75 -40.19
C ALA A 348 5.08 -12.68 -41.12
N ILE A 349 4.36 -13.67 -40.57
CA ILE A 349 3.54 -14.60 -41.35
C ILE A 349 2.39 -13.85 -42.03
N GLN A 350 1.64 -13.05 -41.26
CA GLN A 350 0.51 -12.27 -41.79
C GLN A 350 0.98 -11.29 -42.88
N GLY A 351 2.04 -10.53 -42.62
CA GLY A 351 2.52 -9.51 -43.53
C GLY A 351 3.19 -10.08 -44.79
N TYR A 352 3.92 -11.19 -44.68
CA TYR A 352 4.58 -11.80 -45.85
C TYR A 352 3.55 -12.39 -46.82
N TYR A 353 2.71 -13.30 -46.34
CA TYR A 353 1.76 -14.02 -47.18
C TYR A 353 0.58 -13.14 -47.63
N GLY A 354 0.06 -12.27 -46.75
CA GLY A 354 -1.08 -11.41 -47.08
C GLY A 354 -2.36 -12.17 -47.44
N GLY A 355 -3.35 -11.45 -47.99
CA GLY A 355 -4.56 -12.05 -48.56
C GLY A 355 -5.42 -12.77 -47.53
N LYS A 356 -5.86 -13.99 -47.84
CA LYS A 356 -6.74 -14.78 -46.96
C LYS A 356 -6.09 -15.11 -45.61
N LEU A 357 -4.81 -15.49 -45.61
CA LEU A 357 -4.07 -15.79 -44.37
C LEU A 357 -4.03 -14.59 -43.42
N ASP A 358 -3.76 -13.41 -43.99
CA ASP A 358 -3.73 -12.16 -43.26
C ASP A 358 -5.09 -11.79 -42.67
N ILE A 359 -6.14 -11.79 -43.51
CA ILE A 359 -7.50 -11.45 -43.09
C ILE A 359 -8.00 -12.42 -42.01
N THR A 360 -7.85 -13.74 -42.21
CA THR A 360 -8.31 -14.74 -41.25
C THR A 360 -7.57 -14.63 -39.91
N ALA A 361 -6.24 -14.52 -39.94
CA ALA A 361 -5.46 -14.36 -38.71
C ALA A 361 -5.80 -13.04 -37.99
N GLN A 362 -6.01 -11.95 -38.74
CA GLN A 362 -6.42 -10.67 -38.15
C GLN A 362 -7.79 -10.77 -37.46
N ARG A 363 -8.76 -11.48 -38.04
CA ARG A 363 -10.06 -11.73 -37.38
C ARG A 363 -9.92 -12.54 -36.10
N LEU A 364 -9.06 -13.57 -36.09
CA LEU A 364 -8.81 -14.35 -34.87
C LEU A 364 -8.19 -13.49 -33.77
N VAL A 365 -7.24 -12.61 -34.12
CA VAL A 365 -6.63 -11.67 -33.16
C VAL A 365 -7.66 -10.66 -32.63
N GLU A 366 -8.54 -10.15 -33.48
CA GLU A 366 -9.62 -9.24 -33.06
C GLU A 366 -10.60 -9.91 -32.09
N ILE A 367 -10.99 -11.17 -32.37
CA ILE A 367 -11.82 -11.97 -31.46
C ILE A 367 -11.10 -12.21 -30.14
N TRP A 368 -9.81 -12.56 -30.18
CA TRP A 368 -9.01 -12.78 -28.98
C TRP A 368 -8.87 -11.53 -28.12
N ASN A 369 -8.66 -10.37 -28.75
CA ASN A 369 -8.56 -9.07 -28.09
C ASN A 369 -9.88 -8.56 -27.51
N ALA A 370 -11.02 -9.17 -27.86
CA ALA A 370 -12.30 -8.85 -27.26
C ALA A 370 -12.44 -9.38 -25.82
N LEU A 371 -11.60 -10.34 -25.41
CA LEU A 371 -11.58 -10.87 -24.05
C LEU A 371 -10.94 -9.86 -23.08
N PRO A 372 -11.64 -9.44 -22.00
CA PRO A 372 -11.05 -8.53 -21.03
C PRO A 372 -9.96 -9.22 -20.22
N PHE A 373 -8.73 -8.72 -20.33
CA PHE A 373 -7.54 -9.28 -19.70
C PHE A 373 -7.72 -9.55 -18.19
N LEU A 374 -8.27 -8.57 -17.45
CA LEU A 374 -8.45 -8.70 -16.00
C LEU A 374 -9.41 -9.84 -15.64
N TYR A 375 -10.48 -10.06 -16.41
CA TYR A 375 -11.42 -11.17 -16.15
C TYR A 375 -10.78 -12.53 -16.40
N VAL A 376 -9.94 -12.64 -17.45
CA VAL A 376 -9.19 -13.87 -17.70
C VAL A 376 -8.23 -14.13 -16.55
N MET A 377 -7.55 -13.10 -16.04
CA MET A 377 -6.65 -13.23 -14.88
C MET A 377 -7.40 -13.66 -13.62
N ILE A 378 -8.56 -13.06 -13.33
CA ILE A 378 -9.42 -13.42 -12.20
C ILE A 378 -9.87 -14.87 -12.30
N LEU A 379 -10.35 -15.30 -13.48
CA LEU A 379 -10.79 -16.66 -13.73
C LEU A 379 -9.65 -17.67 -13.51
N MET A 380 -8.49 -17.41 -14.12
CA MET A 380 -7.33 -18.29 -14.02
C MET A 380 -6.78 -18.34 -12.60
N GLY A 381 -6.69 -17.20 -11.92
CA GLY A 381 -6.26 -17.11 -10.52
C GLY A 381 -7.21 -17.82 -9.54
N SER A 382 -8.52 -17.84 -9.84
CA SER A 382 -9.52 -18.56 -9.06
C SER A 382 -9.38 -20.09 -9.21
N ILE A 383 -9.06 -20.57 -10.41
CA ILE A 383 -8.94 -22.01 -10.71
C ILE A 383 -7.58 -22.57 -10.26
N TYR A 384 -6.49 -21.88 -10.61
CA TYR A 384 -5.11 -22.38 -10.45
C TYR A 384 -4.34 -21.71 -9.31
N GLY A 385 -4.90 -20.68 -8.67
CA GLY A 385 -4.18 -19.86 -7.70
C GLY A 385 -3.25 -18.83 -8.34
N ARG A 386 -2.46 -18.13 -7.53
CA ARG A 386 -1.47 -17.14 -7.99
C ARG A 386 -0.11 -17.81 -8.16
N SER A 387 0.50 -17.66 -9.34
CA SER A 387 1.89 -18.08 -9.57
C SER A 387 2.59 -17.17 -10.58
N PHE A 388 3.92 -17.14 -10.50
CA PHE A 388 4.76 -16.36 -11.42
C PHE A 388 4.55 -16.82 -12.87
N GLU A 389 4.50 -18.12 -13.09
CA GLU A 389 4.36 -18.76 -14.39
C GLU A 389 2.98 -18.50 -14.99
N LEU A 390 1.91 -18.60 -14.18
CA LEU A 390 0.55 -18.33 -14.63
C LEU A 390 0.44 -16.87 -15.09
N LEU A 391 0.95 -15.94 -14.29
CA LEU A 391 0.94 -14.52 -14.60
C LEU A 391 1.70 -14.23 -15.91
N LEU A 392 2.87 -14.84 -16.08
CA LEU A 392 3.70 -14.69 -17.28
C LEU A 392 2.99 -15.22 -18.54
N VAL A 393 2.37 -16.40 -18.45
CA VAL A 393 1.64 -17.01 -19.57
C VAL A 393 0.40 -16.20 -19.91
N CYS A 394 -0.45 -15.91 -18.92
CA CYS A 394 -1.68 -15.14 -19.11
C CYS A 394 -1.39 -13.77 -19.70
N TYR A 395 -0.40 -13.03 -19.18
CA TYR A 395 -0.02 -11.74 -19.75
C TYR A 395 0.59 -11.90 -21.15
N GLY A 396 1.46 -12.89 -21.33
CA GLY A 396 2.14 -13.19 -22.59
C GLY A 396 1.16 -13.43 -23.75
N LEU A 397 0.02 -14.06 -23.48
CA LEU A 397 -1.06 -14.37 -24.43
C LEU A 397 -1.79 -13.14 -24.98
N PHE A 398 -1.74 -11.99 -24.32
CA PHE A 398 -2.39 -10.76 -24.78
C PHE A 398 -1.38 -9.72 -25.27
N ASN A 399 -0.20 -9.66 -24.66
CA ASN A 399 0.76 -8.57 -24.89
C ASN A 399 1.47 -8.63 -26.27
N TRP A 400 1.44 -9.76 -26.97
CA TRP A 400 2.03 -9.90 -28.31
C TRP A 400 1.24 -9.22 -29.43
N ILE A 401 -0.04 -8.91 -29.19
CA ILE A 401 -0.98 -8.43 -30.20
C ILE A 401 -0.51 -7.09 -30.79
N GLY A 402 -0.15 -6.13 -29.94
CA GLY A 402 0.25 -4.79 -30.37
C GLY A 402 1.45 -4.81 -31.32
N ILE A 403 2.54 -5.50 -30.93
CA ILE A 403 3.76 -5.56 -31.76
C ILE A 403 3.55 -6.34 -33.06
N SER A 404 2.61 -7.30 -33.09
CA SER A 404 2.25 -8.03 -34.31
C SER A 404 1.75 -7.11 -35.42
N TYR A 405 0.98 -6.07 -35.08
CA TYR A 405 0.46 -5.10 -36.05
C TYR A 405 1.57 -4.26 -36.66
N TYR A 406 2.53 -3.80 -35.87
CA TYR A 406 3.67 -3.02 -36.37
C TYR A 406 4.56 -3.87 -37.28
N VAL A 407 4.90 -5.10 -36.86
CA VAL A 407 5.70 -6.01 -37.68
C VAL A 407 4.96 -6.37 -38.96
N ARG A 408 3.66 -6.65 -38.89
CA ARG A 408 2.82 -6.91 -40.06
C ARG A 408 2.86 -5.76 -41.05
N ALA A 409 2.72 -4.51 -40.60
CA ALA A 409 2.78 -3.33 -41.45
C ALA A 409 4.15 -3.19 -42.15
N GLU A 410 5.25 -3.40 -41.41
CA GLU A 410 6.59 -3.41 -41.99
C GLU A 410 6.77 -4.51 -43.03
N PHE A 411 6.29 -5.72 -42.77
CA PHE A 411 6.35 -6.82 -43.72
C PHE A 411 5.52 -6.55 -44.99
N LEU A 412 4.32 -5.96 -44.85
CA LEU A 412 3.48 -5.57 -45.99
C LEU A 412 4.14 -4.50 -46.87
N SER A 413 4.89 -3.58 -46.27
CA SER A 413 5.65 -2.54 -46.97
C SER A 413 6.91 -3.12 -47.63
N LEU A 414 7.72 -3.85 -46.87
CA LEU A 414 9.00 -4.39 -47.31
C LEU A 414 8.87 -5.45 -48.40
N ARG A 415 7.79 -6.25 -48.39
CA ARG A 415 7.60 -7.30 -49.41
C ARG A 415 7.42 -6.78 -50.84
N LYS A 416 7.08 -5.49 -50.99
CA LYS A 416 6.92 -4.77 -52.27
C LYS A 416 8.17 -4.00 -52.68
N ARG A 417 9.28 -4.11 -51.94
CA ARG A 417 10.53 -3.41 -52.27
C ARG A 417 11.31 -4.19 -53.35
N PRO A 418 12.06 -3.50 -54.24
CA PRO A 418 12.76 -4.14 -55.36
C PRO A 418 13.72 -5.27 -54.95
N PHE A 419 14.37 -5.18 -53.80
CA PHE A 419 15.29 -6.23 -53.33
C PHE A 419 14.56 -7.54 -52.98
N VAL A 420 13.29 -7.48 -52.57
CA VAL A 420 12.48 -8.68 -52.30
C VAL A 420 11.97 -9.27 -53.61
N GLU A 421 11.52 -8.43 -54.54
CA GLU A 421 11.09 -8.88 -55.87
C GLU A 421 12.23 -9.54 -56.64
N ALA A 422 13.42 -8.94 -56.64
CA ALA A 422 14.62 -9.53 -57.21
C ALA A 422 14.95 -10.90 -56.57
N ALA A 423 14.86 -11.01 -55.23
CA ALA A 423 15.08 -12.29 -54.55
C ALA A 423 14.06 -13.37 -54.95
N LYS A 424 12.79 -13.00 -55.16
CA LYS A 424 11.76 -13.91 -55.68
C LYS A 424 12.06 -14.34 -57.12
N CYS A 425 12.45 -13.41 -58.00
CA CYS A 425 12.83 -13.71 -59.38
C CYS A 425 14.05 -14.65 -59.46
N MET A 426 14.98 -14.55 -58.51
CA MET A 426 16.13 -15.47 -58.38
C MET A 426 15.77 -16.84 -57.78
N GLY A 427 14.49 -17.13 -57.51
CA GLY A 427 14.05 -18.41 -56.96
C GLY A 427 14.44 -18.65 -55.49
N VAL A 428 14.75 -17.60 -54.73
CA VAL A 428 15.09 -17.74 -53.30
C VAL A 428 13.85 -18.22 -52.54
N PRO A 429 13.95 -19.26 -51.69
CA PRO A 429 12.79 -19.78 -50.98
C PRO A 429 12.27 -18.79 -49.93
N SER A 430 10.95 -18.78 -49.73
CA SER A 430 10.24 -17.81 -48.86
C SER A 430 10.80 -17.69 -47.45
N HIS A 431 11.18 -18.79 -46.79
CA HIS A 431 11.77 -18.72 -45.44
C HIS A 431 13.11 -17.95 -45.43
N LYS A 432 13.94 -18.10 -46.46
CA LYS A 432 15.18 -17.29 -46.59
C LYS A 432 14.83 -15.83 -46.84
N ILE A 433 13.82 -15.53 -47.66
CA ILE A 433 13.35 -14.15 -47.88
C ILE A 433 12.89 -13.51 -46.56
N ILE A 434 12.05 -14.22 -45.79
CA ILE A 434 11.55 -13.77 -44.49
C ILE A 434 12.71 -13.50 -43.53
N PHE A 435 13.53 -14.50 -43.21
CA PHE A 435 14.52 -14.38 -42.13
C PHE A 435 15.78 -13.62 -42.51
N LYS A 436 16.21 -13.65 -43.78
CA LYS A 436 17.47 -13.04 -44.22
C LYS A 436 17.29 -11.66 -44.85
N HIS A 437 16.16 -11.40 -45.51
CA HIS A 437 15.97 -10.17 -46.28
C HIS A 437 14.97 -9.21 -45.65
N ILE A 438 13.81 -9.69 -45.19
CA ILE A 438 12.74 -8.82 -44.68
C ILE A 438 12.90 -8.58 -43.17
N LEU A 439 12.98 -9.66 -42.37
CA LEU A 439 12.96 -9.58 -40.90
C LEU A 439 14.03 -8.63 -40.34
N PRO A 440 15.31 -8.66 -40.75
CA PRO A 440 16.31 -7.75 -40.20
C PRO A 440 15.99 -6.26 -40.42
N ASN A 441 15.26 -5.93 -41.49
CA ASN A 441 14.81 -4.56 -41.78
C ASN A 441 13.50 -4.22 -41.05
N ALA A 442 12.63 -5.21 -40.83
CA ALA A 442 11.37 -5.08 -40.09
C ALA A 442 11.53 -5.06 -38.56
N LEU A 443 12.74 -5.30 -38.04
CA LEU A 443 13.01 -5.28 -36.59
C LEU A 443 13.10 -3.88 -35.98
N VAL A 444 13.02 -2.81 -36.80
CA VAL A 444 13.12 -1.43 -36.30
C VAL A 444 12.06 -1.15 -35.23
N PRO A 445 10.74 -1.38 -35.44
CA PRO A 445 9.72 -1.17 -34.41
C PRO A 445 9.96 -2.00 -33.15
N VAL A 446 10.42 -3.25 -33.31
CA VAL A 446 10.67 -4.17 -32.18
C VAL A 446 11.74 -3.59 -31.26
N VAL A 447 12.86 -3.15 -31.83
CA VAL A 447 13.96 -2.55 -31.06
C VAL A 447 13.53 -1.22 -30.43
N THR A 448 12.76 -0.39 -31.14
CA THR A 448 12.33 0.91 -30.60
C THR A 448 11.26 0.79 -29.53
N PHE A 449 10.35 -0.18 -29.62
CA PHE A 449 9.29 -0.37 -28.63
C PHE A 449 9.74 -1.19 -27.42
N PHE A 450 10.82 -1.98 -27.53
CA PHE A 450 11.27 -2.87 -26.45
C PHE A 450 11.37 -2.19 -25.07
N PRO A 451 12.02 -1.02 -24.92
CA PRO A 451 12.14 -0.39 -23.60
C PRO A 451 10.80 0.13 -23.07
N PHE A 452 9.93 0.64 -23.95
CA PHE A 452 8.59 1.11 -23.55
C PHE A 452 7.67 -0.06 -23.16
N SER A 453 7.75 -1.17 -23.88
CA SER A 453 7.04 -2.40 -23.52
C SER A 453 7.54 -2.96 -22.19
N LEU A 454 8.85 -2.86 -21.91
CA LEU A 454 9.42 -3.28 -20.63
C LEU A 454 8.90 -2.43 -19.47
N VAL A 455 8.88 -1.11 -19.64
CA VAL A 455 8.29 -0.18 -18.66
C VAL A 455 6.80 -0.48 -18.46
N GLY A 456 6.06 -0.69 -19.54
CA GLY A 456 4.63 -1.05 -19.48
C GLY A 456 4.39 -2.37 -18.76
N ALA A 457 5.23 -3.38 -18.99
CA ALA A 457 5.15 -4.68 -18.33
C ALA A 457 5.40 -4.57 -16.82
N ILE A 458 6.41 -3.79 -16.40
CA ILE A 458 6.71 -3.53 -14.98
C ILE A 458 5.53 -2.81 -14.30
N GLY A 459 5.01 -1.75 -14.94
CA GLY A 459 3.87 -1.01 -14.42
C GLY A 459 2.61 -1.87 -14.31
N ALA A 460 2.37 -2.74 -15.30
CA ALA A 460 1.23 -3.64 -15.28
C ALA A 460 1.35 -4.77 -14.25
N LEU A 461 2.56 -5.30 -14.03
CA LEU A 461 2.82 -6.21 -12.91
C LEU A 461 2.49 -5.56 -11.57
N ALA A 462 3.01 -4.35 -11.33
CA ALA A 462 2.74 -3.60 -10.10
C ALA A 462 1.24 -3.28 -9.93
N ALA A 463 0.53 -2.95 -11.00
CA ALA A 463 -0.91 -2.74 -10.96
C ALA A 463 -1.69 -4.02 -10.62
N LEU A 464 -1.28 -5.17 -11.16
CA LEU A 464 -1.91 -6.46 -10.85
C LEU A 464 -1.62 -6.90 -9.41
N ASP A 465 -0.39 -6.71 -8.94
CA ASP A 465 0.00 -6.94 -7.55
C ASP A 465 -0.85 -6.09 -6.60
N TYR A 466 -1.02 -4.81 -6.93
CA TYR A 466 -1.87 -3.89 -6.18
C TYR A 466 -3.35 -4.30 -6.16
N LEU A 467 -3.87 -4.84 -7.27
CA LEU A 467 -5.23 -5.36 -7.33
C LEU A 467 -5.40 -6.73 -6.66
N GLY A 468 -4.31 -7.36 -6.20
CA GLY A 468 -4.35 -8.70 -5.61
C GLY A 468 -4.49 -9.82 -6.64
N PHE A 469 -4.06 -9.62 -7.89
CA PHE A 469 -4.04 -10.67 -8.93
C PHE A 469 -2.64 -10.97 -9.47
N GLY A 470 -1.62 -10.32 -8.93
CA GLY A 470 -0.23 -10.56 -9.33
C GLY A 470 0.44 -11.68 -8.53
N MET A 471 1.66 -11.42 -8.06
CA MET A 471 2.54 -12.38 -7.41
C MET A 471 1.93 -12.97 -6.13
N PRO A 472 2.16 -14.27 -5.85
CA PRO A 472 1.67 -14.90 -4.62
C PRO A 472 2.40 -14.36 -3.38
N PRO A 473 1.70 -14.04 -2.28
CA PRO A 473 2.35 -13.84 -0.97
C PRO A 473 3.15 -15.09 -0.58
N PRO A 474 4.34 -14.97 0.03
CA PRO A 474 4.93 -13.76 0.61
C PRO A 474 5.91 -13.02 -0.33
N THR A 475 5.84 -13.27 -1.64
CA THR A 475 6.80 -12.76 -2.63
C THR A 475 6.93 -11.23 -2.55
N PRO A 476 8.16 -10.67 -2.52
CA PRO A 476 8.36 -9.22 -2.49
C PRO A 476 7.82 -8.56 -3.75
N SER A 477 6.90 -7.62 -3.59
CA SER A 477 6.33 -6.86 -4.69
C SER A 477 6.12 -5.40 -4.29
N TRP A 478 6.43 -4.49 -5.21
CA TRP A 478 6.13 -3.07 -5.03
C TRP A 478 4.63 -2.78 -5.06
N GLY A 479 3.85 -3.49 -5.88
CA GLY A 479 2.41 -3.28 -5.94
C GLY A 479 1.68 -3.78 -4.71
N GLU A 480 2.14 -4.89 -4.10
CA GLU A 480 1.56 -5.39 -2.84
C GLU A 480 1.81 -4.41 -1.68
N MET A 481 3.00 -3.82 -1.57
CA MET A 481 3.28 -2.79 -0.55
C MET A 481 2.37 -1.55 -0.71
N LEU A 482 2.06 -1.16 -1.96
CA LEU A 482 1.10 -0.09 -2.23
C LEU A 482 -0.34 -0.46 -1.87
N PHE A 483 -0.71 -1.74 -2.02
CA PHE A 483 -2.01 -2.25 -1.58
C PHE A 483 -2.12 -2.24 -0.05
N GLU A 484 -1.07 -2.66 0.66
CA GLU A 484 -1.00 -2.56 2.13
C GLU A 484 -1.16 -1.11 2.59
N ALA A 485 -0.53 -0.16 1.89
CA ALA A 485 -0.65 1.25 2.24
C ALA A 485 -2.08 1.81 2.13
N GLN A 486 -2.95 1.23 1.29
CA GLN A 486 -4.36 1.60 1.28
C GLN A 486 -5.09 1.20 2.56
N GLN A 487 -4.69 0.08 3.16
CA GLN A 487 -5.23 -0.44 4.42
C GLN A 487 -4.66 0.36 5.59
N TYR A 488 -3.36 0.65 5.55
CA TYR A 488 -2.62 1.38 6.58
C TYR A 488 -2.24 2.78 6.10
N ARG A 489 -3.24 3.66 5.96
CA ARG A 489 -3.03 5.02 5.40
C ARG A 489 -2.04 5.91 6.17
N TRP A 490 -1.79 5.58 7.43
CA TRP A 490 -0.81 6.27 8.29
C TRP A 490 0.63 5.82 8.02
N ALA A 491 0.84 4.64 7.43
CA ALA A 491 2.14 4.07 7.09
C ALA A 491 2.67 4.66 5.78
N TRP A 492 3.01 5.95 5.80
CA TRP A 492 3.41 6.71 4.61
C TRP A 492 4.63 6.13 3.87
N TRP A 493 5.54 5.45 4.57
CA TRP A 493 6.73 4.81 3.99
C TRP A 493 6.37 3.69 2.99
N LEU A 494 5.27 2.97 3.23
CA LEU A 494 4.74 1.95 2.33
C LEU A 494 4.16 2.54 1.03
N ILE A 495 3.88 3.84 1.00
CA ILE A 495 3.52 4.54 -0.24
C ILE A 495 4.78 5.06 -0.91
N VAL A 496 5.59 5.83 -0.18
CA VAL A 496 6.66 6.64 -0.74
C VAL A 496 7.78 5.78 -1.34
N TYR A 497 8.29 4.79 -0.60
CA TYR A 497 9.45 4.03 -1.06
C TYR A 497 9.19 3.12 -2.26
N PRO A 498 8.15 2.26 -2.28
CA PRO A 498 7.85 1.47 -3.47
C PRO A 498 7.42 2.33 -4.66
N SER A 499 6.68 3.44 -4.44
CA SER A 499 6.34 4.37 -5.53
C SER A 499 7.56 5.04 -6.13
N LEU A 500 8.52 5.47 -5.28
CA LEU A 500 9.76 6.07 -5.75
C LEU A 500 10.62 5.07 -6.52
N ALA A 501 10.71 3.83 -6.04
CA ALA A 501 11.43 2.76 -6.74
C ALA A 501 10.83 2.48 -8.12
N LEU A 502 9.49 2.33 -8.19
CA LEU A 502 8.74 2.22 -9.45
C LEU A 502 9.01 3.40 -10.38
N PHE A 503 8.86 4.63 -9.87
CA PHE A 503 9.07 5.85 -10.63
C PHE A 503 10.48 5.92 -11.24
N VAL A 504 11.52 5.68 -10.43
CA VAL A 504 12.91 5.73 -10.89
C VAL A 504 13.14 4.69 -11.99
N VAL A 505 12.71 3.45 -11.79
CA VAL A 505 12.94 2.36 -12.75
C VAL A 505 12.19 2.59 -14.06
N MET A 506 10.94 3.06 -13.98
CA MET A 506 10.15 3.41 -15.16
C MET A 506 10.75 4.61 -15.90
N LEU A 507 11.17 5.65 -15.19
CA LEU A 507 11.81 6.83 -15.78
C LEU A 507 13.11 6.47 -16.50
N LEU A 508 13.99 5.68 -15.87
CA LEU A 508 15.22 5.19 -16.48
C LEU A 508 14.90 4.37 -17.75
N GLY A 509 13.90 3.48 -17.68
CA GLY A 509 13.45 2.69 -18.83
C GLY A 509 12.94 3.56 -19.99
N VAL A 510 12.18 4.62 -19.69
CA VAL A 510 11.69 5.58 -20.70
C VAL A 510 12.86 6.32 -21.35
N PHE A 511 13.82 6.83 -20.59
CA PHE A 511 15.00 7.49 -21.14
C PHE A 511 15.85 6.57 -22.03
N VAL A 512 15.98 5.30 -21.66
CA VAL A 512 16.59 4.28 -22.53
C VAL A 512 15.77 4.11 -23.81
N GLY A 513 14.44 4.06 -23.70
CA GLY A 513 13.51 3.98 -24.82
C GLY A 513 13.65 5.12 -25.81
N GLU A 514 13.63 6.36 -25.33
CA GLU A 514 13.82 7.55 -26.17
C GLU A 514 15.18 7.54 -26.85
N GLY A 515 16.24 7.17 -26.13
CA GLY A 515 17.58 7.05 -26.72
C GLY A 515 17.66 6.03 -27.84
N ILE A 516 17.06 4.85 -27.64
CA ILE A 516 17.04 3.80 -28.67
C ILE A 516 16.19 4.24 -29.85
N ARG A 517 15.01 4.84 -29.63
CA ARG A 517 14.14 5.35 -30.69
C ARG A 517 14.87 6.41 -31.54
N ASN A 518 15.50 7.40 -30.92
CA ASN A 518 16.20 8.46 -31.62
C ASN A 518 17.44 7.94 -32.38
N ALA A 519 18.15 6.95 -31.83
CA ALA A 519 19.26 6.31 -32.53
C ALA A 519 18.81 5.61 -33.83
N TYR A 520 17.56 5.13 -33.87
CA TYR A 520 16.96 4.44 -35.01
C TYR A 520 16.14 5.35 -35.95
N ASP A 521 15.86 6.60 -35.56
CA ASP A 521 15.14 7.56 -36.41
C ASP A 521 16.03 8.05 -37.58
N PRO A 522 15.61 7.84 -38.85
CA PRO A 522 16.34 8.34 -40.01
C PRO A 522 16.10 9.83 -40.31
N LYS A 523 15.00 10.45 -39.84
CA LYS A 523 14.58 11.80 -40.25
C LYS A 523 15.40 12.92 -39.64
N GLU A 524 15.82 12.76 -38.38
CA GLU A 524 16.60 13.77 -37.65
C GLU A 524 17.97 14.04 -38.32
N TYR A 525 18.49 13.07 -39.05
CA TYR A 525 19.82 13.12 -39.69
C TYR A 525 19.76 13.13 -41.23
N SER A 526 18.55 13.23 -41.81
CA SER A 526 18.33 13.34 -43.26
C SER A 526 18.31 14.80 -43.73
N ARG A 527 18.27 15.77 -42.81
CA ARG A 527 18.40 17.18 -43.14
C ARG A 527 19.87 17.60 -43.02
N MET A 528 20.54 17.51 -44.16
CA MET A 528 21.81 18.18 -44.53
C MET A 528 23.08 17.74 -43.79
N GLU A 529 23.83 16.84 -44.42
CA GLU A 529 25.22 17.08 -44.85
C GLU A 529 25.36 16.68 -46.32
#